data_AF-A0A347ZPA2-F1
#
_entry.id   AF-A0A347ZPA2-F1
#
_cell.length_a   1.000
_cell.length_b   1.000
_cell.length_c   1.000
_cell.angle_alpha   90.00
_cell.angle_beta   90.00
_cell.angle_gamma   90.00
#
_symmetry.space_group_name_H-M   'P 1'
#
loop_
_entity.id
_entity.type
_entity.pdbx_description
1 polymer ?
#
loop_
_entity_poly.entity_id
_entity_poly.type
_entity_poly.pdbx_seq_one_letter_code
_entity_poly.pdbx_strand_id
1 'polypeptide(L)'
;MSDLDELERKLQKDIDKSDDILKKVSKLNNIIPNVQRFKDEKITNLRIVKGLPKDIAEELAPSLLTWENKNDEIIGSVFPIISDISPLFIESIESTAGSTGPYIVNATNIAMQYINPNNQHPEWVDNILKTTTEYTDGVQKRDQLTANLNRINTNLGEMFTEANASFIKSKNKIISVDQSAMHMRNVIQQVWGGFAELSRQKNRDTRLNPNIRLELNKEAHRIMVAEILANQLYPKIKLEELFSDASQLYKNLSDNNFGKNILGNDIERLVIYHSQWITFLDGISRYPA
;
A
#
# COMPACT_ATOMS: atom_id res chain seq x y z
N MET A 1 -5.73 40.35 6.13
CA MET A 1 -5.48 38.91 5.90
C MET A 1 -5.96 38.65 4.49
N SER A 2 -5.07 38.19 3.60
CA SER A 2 -5.44 37.97 2.20
C SER A 2 -6.19 36.66 2.04
N ASP A 3 -6.99 36.53 0.98
CA ASP A 3 -7.71 35.28 0.66
C ASP A 3 -6.74 34.09 0.48
N LEU A 4 -5.50 34.36 0.06
CA LEU A 4 -4.42 33.38 -0.01
C LEU A 4 -4.00 32.89 1.39
N ASP A 5 -3.74 33.83 2.31
CA ASP A 5 -3.38 33.49 3.71
C ASP A 5 -4.50 32.67 4.38
N GLU A 6 -5.76 32.97 4.06
CA GLU A 6 -6.90 32.22 4.59
C GLU A 6 -7.01 30.81 4.01
N LEU A 7 -6.76 30.64 2.71
CA LEU A 7 -6.74 29.35 2.04
C LEU A 7 -5.60 28.45 2.55
N GLU A 8 -4.38 28.99 2.65
CA GLU A 8 -3.22 28.26 3.17
C GLU A 8 -3.46 27.78 4.61
N ARG A 9 -3.99 28.67 5.47
CA ARG A 9 -4.34 28.33 6.85
C ARG A 9 -5.40 27.25 6.92
N LYS A 10 -6.38 27.24 6.01
CA LYS A 10 -7.42 26.23 5.96
C LYS A 10 -6.87 24.87 5.51
N LEU A 11 -6.06 24.83 4.46
CA LEU A 11 -5.44 23.60 3.97
C LEU A 11 -4.50 23.00 5.01
N GLN A 12 -3.67 23.82 5.66
CA GLN A 12 -2.80 23.35 6.75
C GLN A 12 -3.61 22.78 7.92
N LYS A 13 -4.71 23.45 8.31
CA LYS A 13 -5.60 22.95 9.36
C LYS A 13 -6.23 21.60 9.00
N ASP A 14 -6.53 21.35 7.73
CA ASP A 14 -7.09 20.09 7.28
C ASP A 14 -6.03 18.97 7.24
N ILE A 15 -4.79 19.29 6.83
CA ILE A 15 -3.62 18.38 6.96
C ILE A 15 -3.39 17.98 8.42
N ASP A 16 -3.35 18.95 9.33
CA ASP A 16 -3.09 18.70 10.75
C ASP A 16 -4.17 17.79 11.38
N LYS A 17 -5.43 17.95 10.97
CA LYS A 17 -6.53 17.07 11.37
C LYS A 17 -6.36 15.66 10.81
N SER A 18 -5.99 15.52 9.54
CA SER A 18 -5.74 14.20 8.94
C SER A 18 -4.62 13.46 9.66
N ASP A 19 -3.54 14.16 10.03
CA ASP A 19 -2.43 13.59 10.80
C ASP A 19 -2.82 13.15 12.22
N ASP A 20 -3.67 13.93 12.90
CA ASP A 20 -4.21 13.55 14.21
C ASP A 20 -5.06 12.27 14.13
N ILE A 21 -5.88 12.14 13.08
CA ILE A 21 -6.71 10.95 12.85
C ILE A 21 -5.85 9.72 12.57
N LEU A 22 -4.85 9.84 11.67
CA LEU A 22 -3.92 8.75 11.38
C LEU A 22 -3.16 8.30 12.64
N LYS A 23 -2.73 9.24 13.49
CA LYS A 23 -2.08 8.94 14.78
C LYS A 23 -3.02 8.21 15.74
N LYS A 24 -4.29 8.64 15.84
CA LYS A 24 -5.31 7.97 16.69
C LYS A 24 -5.59 6.55 16.21
N VAL A 25 -5.77 6.34 14.92
CA VAL A 25 -6.00 5.00 14.32
C VAL A 25 -4.79 4.09 14.51
N SER A 26 -3.57 4.60 14.32
CA SER A 26 -2.34 3.83 14.58
C SER A 26 -2.24 3.39 16.04
N LYS A 27 -2.54 4.28 16.99
CA LYS A 27 -2.59 3.92 18.42
C LYS A 27 -3.62 2.84 18.72
N LEU A 28 -4.83 2.93 18.14
CA LEU A 28 -5.86 1.90 18.28
C LEU A 28 -5.41 0.55 17.73
N ASN A 29 -4.77 0.56 16.56
CA ASN A 29 -4.25 -0.67 15.95
C ASN A 29 -3.14 -1.32 16.80
N ASN A 30 -2.28 -0.51 17.42
CA ASN A 30 -1.20 -1.00 18.28
C ASN A 30 -1.68 -1.62 19.60
N ILE A 31 -2.89 -1.28 20.09
CA ILE A 31 -3.44 -1.86 21.32
C ILE A 31 -4.23 -3.15 21.08
N ILE A 32 -4.55 -3.52 19.83
CA ILE A 32 -5.33 -4.72 19.49
C ILE A 32 -4.77 -5.99 20.16
N PRO A 33 -3.44 -6.28 20.13
CA PRO A 33 -2.91 -7.47 20.79
C PRO A 33 -3.11 -7.46 22.31
N ASN A 34 -3.05 -6.29 22.94
CA ASN A 34 -3.23 -6.15 24.39
C ASN A 34 -4.70 -6.29 24.79
N VAL A 35 -5.62 -5.77 23.99
CA VAL A 35 -7.07 -5.97 24.16
C VAL A 35 -7.43 -7.46 23.99
N GLN A 36 -6.83 -8.14 23.01
CA GLN A 36 -7.01 -9.57 22.83
C GLN A 36 -6.47 -10.38 24.02
N ARG A 37 -5.28 -10.06 24.53
CA ARG A 37 -4.73 -10.69 25.75
C ARG A 37 -5.60 -10.46 26.98
N PHE A 38 -6.10 -9.25 27.17
CA PHE A 38 -7.02 -8.92 28.27
C PHE A 38 -8.31 -9.74 28.20
N LYS A 39 -8.89 -9.90 27.00
CA LYS A 39 -10.05 -10.79 26.78
C LYS A 39 -9.73 -12.25 27.13
N ASP A 40 -8.59 -12.76 26.67
CA ASP A 40 -8.17 -14.14 26.92
C ASP A 40 -7.91 -14.41 28.41
N GLU A 41 -7.39 -13.42 29.13
CA GLU A 41 -7.23 -13.45 30.58
C GLU A 41 -8.59 -13.54 31.29
N LYS A 42 -9.58 -12.71 30.92
CA LYS A 42 -10.93 -12.78 31.50
C LYS A 42 -11.63 -14.11 31.22
N ILE A 43 -11.45 -14.67 30.02
CA ILE A 43 -11.93 -16.02 29.69
C ILE A 43 -11.30 -17.07 30.60
N THR A 44 -10.00 -16.95 30.87
CA THR A 44 -9.26 -17.87 31.75
C THR A 44 -9.71 -17.74 33.20
N ASN A 45 -9.82 -16.53 33.72
CA ASN A 45 -10.31 -16.27 35.08
C ASN A 45 -11.73 -16.83 35.27
N LEU A 46 -12.61 -16.65 34.28
CA LEU A 46 -13.95 -17.21 34.31
C LEU A 46 -13.93 -18.75 34.36
N ARG A 47 -13.04 -19.40 33.61
CA ARG A 47 -12.88 -20.87 33.66
C ARG A 47 -12.39 -21.33 35.02
N ILE A 48 -11.46 -20.61 35.63
CA ILE A 48 -10.96 -20.91 36.98
C ILE A 48 -12.11 -20.83 37.99
N VAL A 49 -12.84 -19.71 38.03
CA VAL A 49 -13.96 -19.51 38.96
C VAL A 49 -15.03 -20.58 38.78
N LYS A 50 -15.38 -20.93 37.53
CA LYS A 50 -16.36 -22.00 37.24
C LYS A 50 -15.86 -23.40 37.60
N GLY A 51 -14.55 -23.61 37.67
CA GLY A 51 -13.95 -24.89 38.02
C GLY A 51 -13.82 -25.14 39.52
N LEU A 52 -14.07 -24.13 40.37
CA LEU A 52 -13.98 -24.26 41.82
C LEU A 52 -15.26 -24.90 42.40
N PRO A 53 -15.13 -25.68 43.50
CA PRO A 53 -16.26 -26.06 44.35
C PRO A 53 -17.00 -24.81 44.86
N LYS A 54 -18.32 -24.91 44.98
CA LYS A 54 -19.20 -23.76 45.22
C LYS A 54 -18.90 -23.02 46.53
N ASP A 55 -18.62 -23.76 47.59
CA ASP A 55 -18.25 -23.25 48.91
C ASP A 55 -16.95 -22.42 48.87
N ILE A 56 -15.93 -22.92 48.17
CA ILE A 56 -14.65 -22.20 47.98
C ILE A 56 -14.84 -20.96 47.08
N ALA A 57 -15.65 -21.08 46.03
CA ALA A 57 -15.95 -19.96 45.14
C ALA A 57 -16.69 -18.83 45.89
N GLU A 58 -17.64 -19.16 46.77
CA GLU A 58 -18.37 -18.21 47.60
C GLU A 58 -17.47 -17.51 48.63
N GLU A 59 -16.48 -18.22 49.19
CA GLU A 59 -15.50 -17.63 50.12
C GLU A 59 -14.56 -16.63 49.41
N LEU A 60 -14.10 -16.94 48.20
CA LEU A 60 -13.15 -16.10 47.45
C LEU A 60 -13.83 -14.95 46.68
N ALA A 61 -15.12 -15.08 46.36
CA ALA A 61 -15.85 -14.15 45.51
C ALA A 61 -15.78 -12.68 45.98
N PRO A 62 -15.95 -12.34 47.28
CA PRO A 62 -15.90 -10.94 47.71
C PRO A 62 -14.55 -10.27 47.42
N SER A 63 -13.44 -11.01 47.60
CA SER A 63 -12.09 -10.49 47.35
C SER A 63 -11.81 -10.31 45.86
N LEU A 64 -12.19 -11.30 45.05
CA LEU A 64 -12.02 -11.25 43.60
C LEU A 64 -12.90 -10.17 42.96
N LEU A 65 -14.14 -9.99 43.41
CA LEU A 65 -15.03 -8.91 42.94
C LEU A 65 -14.47 -7.52 43.27
N THR A 66 -13.91 -7.35 44.47
CA THR A 66 -13.27 -6.08 44.86
C THR A 66 -12.10 -5.76 43.92
N TRP A 67 -11.30 -6.76 43.56
CA TRP A 67 -10.20 -6.60 42.61
C TRP A 67 -10.69 -6.30 41.19
N GLU A 68 -11.72 -7.01 40.71
CA GLU A 68 -12.33 -6.81 39.39
C GLU A 68 -12.96 -5.42 39.24
N ASN A 69 -13.76 -4.98 40.21
CA ASN A 69 -14.39 -3.64 40.18
C ASN A 69 -13.36 -2.51 40.13
N LYS A 70 -12.24 -2.65 40.87
CA LYS A 70 -11.14 -1.68 40.83
C LYS A 70 -10.47 -1.63 39.46
N ASN A 71 -10.34 -2.78 38.79
CA ASN A 71 -9.81 -2.83 37.42
C ASN A 71 -10.80 -2.24 36.41
N ASP A 72 -12.09 -2.50 36.56
CA ASP A 72 -13.14 -1.99 35.67
C ASP A 72 -13.27 -0.46 35.74
N GLU A 73 -13.09 0.16 36.91
CA GLU A 73 -13.03 1.63 37.04
C GLU A 73 -11.85 2.23 36.26
N ILE A 74 -10.69 1.56 36.30
CA ILE A 74 -9.49 2.01 35.60
C ILE A 74 -9.64 1.81 34.10
N ILE A 75 -10.16 0.66 33.66
CA ILE A 75 -10.28 0.31 32.24
C ILE A 75 -11.45 1.05 31.59
N GLY A 76 -12.60 1.12 32.26
CA GLY A 76 -13.81 1.80 31.78
C GLY A 76 -13.65 3.31 31.64
N SER A 77 -12.83 3.95 32.48
CA SER A 77 -12.55 5.40 32.38
C SER A 77 -11.60 5.79 31.24
N VAL A 78 -10.86 4.83 30.68
CA VAL A 78 -9.89 5.05 29.60
C VAL A 78 -10.20 4.25 28.33
N PHE A 79 -11.30 3.49 28.31
CA PHE A 79 -11.66 2.66 27.17
C PHE A 79 -11.99 3.59 25.99
N PRO A 80 -11.29 3.45 24.85
CA PRO A 80 -11.52 4.33 23.72
C PRO A 80 -12.91 4.07 23.13
N ILE A 81 -13.77 5.08 23.13
CA ILE A 81 -15.05 5.02 22.42
C ILE A 81 -14.73 5.15 20.93
N ILE A 82 -14.94 4.08 20.15
CA ILE A 82 -14.76 4.07 18.68
C ILE A 82 -15.93 4.79 17.99
N SER A 83 -16.45 5.88 18.57
CA SER A 83 -17.59 6.63 18.03
C SER A 83 -17.20 7.75 17.07
N ASP A 84 -15.92 8.08 16.96
CA ASP A 84 -15.52 9.38 16.40
C ASP A 84 -15.27 9.39 14.88
N ILE A 85 -15.42 8.24 14.20
CA ILE A 85 -15.41 8.20 12.72
C ILE A 85 -16.85 7.99 12.27
N SER A 86 -17.60 9.08 12.10
CA SER A 86 -18.99 9.00 11.65
C SER A 86 -19.06 8.49 10.20
N PRO A 87 -20.12 7.76 9.81
CA PRO A 87 -20.34 7.38 8.41
C PRO A 87 -20.36 8.59 7.47
N LEU A 88 -20.87 9.73 7.93
CA LEU A 88 -20.85 11.01 7.19
C LEU A 88 -19.42 11.54 7.00
N PHE A 89 -18.53 11.33 7.97
CA PHE A 89 -17.12 11.68 7.83
C PHE A 89 -16.40 10.77 6.82
N ILE A 90 -16.71 9.47 6.83
CA ILE A 90 -16.22 8.52 5.82
C ILE A 90 -16.70 8.93 4.43
N GLU A 91 -18.01 9.17 4.27
CA GLU A 91 -18.63 9.61 3.01
C GLU A 91 -18.10 10.98 2.55
N SER A 92 -17.82 11.90 3.49
CA SER A 92 -17.19 13.19 3.19
C SER A 92 -15.74 13.05 2.76
N ILE A 93 -14.98 12.13 3.36
CA ILE A 93 -13.61 11.80 2.92
C ILE A 93 -13.64 11.10 1.57
N GLU A 94 -14.50 10.10 1.37
CA GLU A 94 -14.61 9.35 0.12
C GLU A 94 -15.07 10.24 -1.05
N SER A 95 -15.96 11.20 -0.80
CA SER A 95 -16.44 12.16 -1.80
C SER A 95 -15.44 13.29 -2.11
N THR A 96 -14.48 13.57 -1.22
CA THR A 96 -13.44 14.60 -1.43
C THR A 96 -12.05 14.01 -1.77
N ALA A 97 -11.82 12.74 -1.47
CA ALA A 97 -10.59 12.04 -1.80
C ALA A 97 -10.46 11.95 -3.33
N GLY A 98 -9.42 12.59 -3.86
CA GLY A 98 -9.14 12.63 -5.31
C GLY A 98 -9.71 13.85 -6.04
N SER A 99 -10.45 14.76 -5.38
CA SER A 99 -11.05 15.95 -6.01
C SER A 99 -10.12 17.17 -6.09
N THR A 100 -8.83 16.98 -6.38
CA THR A 100 -7.88 18.07 -6.70
C THR A 100 -8.20 18.76 -8.03
N GLY A 101 -9.15 18.23 -8.79
CA GLY A 101 -9.59 18.73 -10.11
C GLY A 101 -9.85 20.24 -10.16
N PRO A 102 -10.61 20.86 -9.25
CA PRO A 102 -10.85 22.30 -9.27
C PRO A 102 -9.59 23.15 -9.05
N TYR A 103 -8.67 22.69 -8.18
CA TYR A 103 -7.38 23.38 -7.95
C TYR A 103 -6.48 23.24 -9.18
N ILE A 104 -6.40 22.04 -9.75
CA ILE A 104 -5.64 21.75 -10.96
C ILE A 104 -6.16 22.56 -12.15
N VAL A 105 -7.47 22.55 -12.39
CA VAL A 105 -8.09 23.27 -13.51
C VAL A 105 -7.89 24.78 -13.36
N ASN A 106 -8.11 25.34 -12.16
CA ASN A 106 -7.93 26.77 -11.96
C ASN A 106 -6.45 27.18 -12.02
N ALA A 107 -5.55 26.43 -11.40
CA ALA A 107 -4.12 26.72 -11.42
C ALA A 107 -3.52 26.55 -12.83
N THR A 108 -3.95 25.53 -13.59
CA THR A 108 -3.54 25.33 -14.99
C THR A 108 -4.13 26.41 -15.89
N ASN A 109 -5.40 26.79 -15.72
CA ASN A 109 -6.01 27.87 -16.50
C ASN A 109 -5.32 29.21 -16.26
N ILE A 110 -4.94 29.50 -15.02
CA ILE A 110 -4.17 30.70 -14.67
C ILE A 110 -2.76 30.59 -15.27
N ALA A 111 -2.07 29.46 -15.11
CA ALA A 111 -0.75 29.22 -15.70
C ALA A 111 -0.73 29.40 -17.23
N MET A 112 -1.74 28.86 -17.93
CA MET A 112 -1.90 28.97 -19.38
C MET A 112 -2.10 30.42 -19.86
N GLN A 113 -2.65 31.31 -19.02
CA GLN A 113 -2.79 32.73 -19.36
C GLN A 113 -1.45 33.49 -19.41
N TYR A 114 -0.39 32.94 -18.83
CA TYR A 114 0.97 33.53 -18.82
C TYR A 114 1.92 32.92 -19.86
N ILE A 115 1.46 31.93 -20.65
CA ILE A 115 2.28 31.33 -21.71
C ILE A 115 2.36 32.32 -22.88
N ASN A 116 3.45 33.08 -22.93
CA ASN A 116 3.77 33.98 -24.04
C ASN A 116 4.21 33.21 -25.30
N PRO A 117 4.14 33.80 -26.50
CA PRO A 117 4.55 33.17 -27.77
C PRO A 117 6.02 32.70 -27.81
N ASN A 118 6.86 33.18 -26.90
CA ASN A 118 8.28 32.84 -26.79
C ASN A 118 8.60 31.81 -25.67
N ASN A 119 7.59 31.19 -25.05
CA ASN A 119 7.73 30.23 -23.92
C ASN A 119 8.52 30.76 -22.70
N GLN A 120 8.58 32.09 -22.53
CA GLN A 120 9.15 32.68 -21.32
C GLN A 120 8.03 33.09 -20.38
N HIS A 121 7.89 32.35 -19.29
CA HIS A 121 6.97 32.65 -18.20
C HIS A 121 7.69 32.61 -16.83
N PRO A 122 7.10 33.21 -15.78
CA PRO A 122 7.68 33.19 -14.45
C PRO A 122 7.87 31.75 -13.91
N GLU A 123 8.89 31.54 -13.08
CA GLU A 123 9.25 30.24 -12.49
C GLU A 123 8.09 29.57 -11.71
N TRP A 124 7.18 30.35 -11.12
CA TRP A 124 6.02 29.80 -10.43
C TRP A 124 5.05 29.07 -11.37
N VAL A 125 4.99 29.47 -12.66
CA VAL A 125 4.16 28.80 -13.69
C VAL A 125 4.72 27.41 -13.99
N ASP A 126 6.03 27.28 -14.16
CA ASP A 126 6.71 25.99 -14.34
C ASP A 126 6.46 25.06 -13.15
N ASN A 127 6.59 25.59 -11.93
CA ASN A 127 6.38 24.80 -10.71
C ASN A 127 4.94 24.30 -10.58
N ILE A 128 3.94 25.14 -10.86
CA ILE A 128 2.52 24.74 -10.81
C ILE A 128 2.21 23.69 -11.88
N LEU A 129 2.69 23.88 -13.11
CA LEU A 129 2.47 22.92 -14.20
C LEU A 129 3.14 21.59 -13.87
N LYS A 130 4.38 21.60 -13.39
CA LYS A 130 5.11 20.40 -12.98
C LYS A 130 4.39 19.64 -11.86
N THR A 131 4.01 20.31 -10.77
CA THR A 131 3.29 19.66 -9.65
C THR A 131 1.94 19.10 -10.09
N THR A 132 1.24 19.81 -10.96
CA THR A 132 -0.05 19.37 -11.52
C THR A 132 0.12 18.14 -12.42
N THR A 133 1.12 18.15 -13.30
CA THR A 133 1.45 17.02 -14.18
C THR A 133 1.90 15.81 -13.36
N GLU A 134 2.79 15.97 -12.38
CA GLU A 134 3.24 14.88 -11.51
C GLU A 134 2.07 14.24 -10.74
N TYR A 135 1.15 15.05 -10.22
CA TYR A 135 -0.03 14.57 -9.53
C TYR A 135 -1.01 13.85 -10.47
N THR A 136 -1.32 14.46 -11.62
CA THR A 136 -2.26 13.91 -12.61
C THR A 136 -1.72 12.61 -13.19
N ASP A 137 -0.43 12.57 -13.53
CA ASP A 137 0.27 11.37 -13.98
C ASP A 137 0.25 10.29 -12.91
N GLY A 138 0.45 10.64 -11.63
CA GLY A 138 0.44 9.69 -10.53
C GLY A 138 -0.93 9.06 -10.24
N VAL A 139 -2.01 9.82 -10.42
CA VAL A 139 -3.39 9.32 -10.31
C VAL A 139 -3.76 8.48 -11.54
N GLN A 140 -3.56 9.03 -12.75
CA GLN A 140 -3.85 8.33 -14.00
C GLN A 140 -3.05 7.03 -14.13
N LYS A 141 -1.76 7.04 -13.75
CA LYS A 141 -0.95 5.82 -13.73
C LYS A 141 -1.56 4.78 -12.82
N ARG A 142 -1.98 5.11 -11.58
CA ARG A 142 -2.58 4.14 -10.66
C ARG A 142 -3.90 3.57 -11.17
N ASP A 143 -4.80 4.41 -11.66
CA ASP A 143 -6.13 3.97 -12.08
C ASP A 143 -6.06 3.14 -13.38
N GLN A 144 -5.20 3.53 -14.32
CA GLN A 144 -4.96 2.76 -15.54
C GLN A 144 -4.19 1.46 -15.26
N LEU A 145 -3.29 1.44 -14.27
CA LEU A 145 -2.50 0.25 -13.94
C LEU A 145 -3.38 -0.93 -13.53
N THR A 146 -4.37 -0.69 -12.67
CA THR A 146 -5.29 -1.73 -12.22
C THR A 146 -6.01 -2.38 -13.39
N ALA A 147 -6.56 -1.57 -14.30
CA ALA A 147 -7.25 -2.06 -15.48
C ALA A 147 -6.31 -2.80 -16.46
N ASN A 148 -5.09 -2.29 -16.65
CA ASN A 148 -4.12 -2.90 -17.56
C ASN A 148 -3.53 -4.21 -17.02
N LEU A 149 -3.29 -4.30 -15.70
CA LEU A 149 -2.81 -5.53 -15.06
C LEU A 149 -3.86 -6.66 -15.17
N ASN A 150 -5.14 -6.34 -15.05
CA ASN A 150 -6.23 -7.30 -15.25
C ASN A 150 -6.28 -7.89 -16.67
N ARG A 151 -5.71 -7.21 -17.68
CA ARG A 151 -5.58 -7.76 -19.05
C ARG A 151 -4.49 -8.82 -19.16
N ILE A 152 -3.52 -8.84 -18.24
CA ILE A 152 -2.45 -9.84 -18.18
C ILE A 152 -2.93 -11.07 -17.40
N ASN A 153 -3.61 -10.85 -16.28
CA ASN A 153 -4.23 -11.91 -15.47
C ASN A 153 -5.40 -11.30 -14.68
N THR A 154 -6.58 -11.90 -14.76
CA THR A 154 -7.87 -11.36 -14.27
C THR A 154 -7.86 -10.94 -12.80
N ASN A 155 -6.98 -11.50 -11.97
CA ASN A 155 -6.90 -11.18 -10.53
C ASN A 155 -5.74 -10.23 -10.18
N LEU A 156 -4.93 -9.82 -11.16
CA LEU A 156 -3.68 -9.09 -10.91
C LEU A 156 -3.90 -7.64 -10.47
N GLY A 157 -4.95 -7.00 -10.96
CA GLY A 157 -5.36 -5.65 -10.55
C GLY A 157 -5.90 -5.60 -9.12
N GLU A 158 -6.62 -6.64 -8.68
CA GLU A 158 -7.04 -6.77 -7.28
C GLU A 158 -5.83 -6.95 -6.36
N MET A 159 -4.90 -7.86 -6.71
CA MET A 159 -3.66 -8.05 -5.96
C MET A 159 -2.78 -6.79 -5.92
N PHE A 160 -2.74 -6.01 -7.01
CA PHE A 160 -2.10 -4.70 -7.05
C PHE A 160 -2.73 -3.72 -6.06
N THR A 161 -4.07 -3.65 -6.04
CA THR A 161 -4.83 -2.78 -5.14
C THR A 161 -4.56 -3.12 -3.68
N GLU A 162 -4.58 -4.41 -3.34
CA GLU A 162 -4.26 -4.90 -1.99
C GLU A 162 -2.82 -4.62 -1.58
N ALA A 163 -1.85 -4.84 -2.48
CA ALA A 163 -0.44 -4.56 -2.23
C ALA A 163 -0.19 -3.07 -2.03
N ASN A 164 -0.84 -2.20 -2.83
CA ASN A 164 -0.73 -0.76 -2.69
C ASN A 164 -1.40 -0.24 -1.40
N ALA A 165 -2.55 -0.78 -1.03
CA ALA A 165 -3.18 -0.48 0.26
C ALA A 165 -2.29 -0.91 1.45
N SER A 166 -1.60 -2.04 1.31
CA SER A 166 -0.66 -2.55 2.31
C SER A 166 0.58 -1.66 2.44
N PHE A 167 1.11 -1.14 1.33
CA PHE A 167 2.17 -0.14 1.34
C PHE A 167 1.74 1.14 2.09
N ILE A 168 0.55 1.67 1.79
CA ILE A 168 0.02 2.86 2.48
C ILE A 168 -0.15 2.59 3.98
N LYS A 169 -0.68 1.42 4.36
CA LYS A 169 -0.79 1.01 5.76
C LYS A 169 0.58 0.88 6.44
N SER A 170 1.58 0.34 5.73
CA SER A 170 2.94 0.18 6.24
C SER A 170 3.66 1.52 6.44
N LYS A 171 3.54 2.45 5.48
CA LYS A 171 4.04 3.82 5.60
C LYS A 171 3.47 4.53 6.85
N ASN A 172 2.21 4.26 7.17
CA ASN A 172 1.53 4.77 8.36
C ASN A 172 1.74 3.91 9.62
N LYS A 173 2.67 2.93 9.59
CA LYS A 173 3.00 2.03 10.71
C LYS A 173 1.78 1.26 11.26
N ILE A 174 0.80 0.98 10.40
CA ILE A 174 -0.40 0.19 10.72
C ILE A 174 -0.13 -1.30 10.50
N ILE A 175 0.63 -1.64 9.47
CA ILE A 175 1.12 -3.01 9.27
C ILE A 175 2.64 -2.99 9.20
N SER A 176 3.26 -4.15 9.35
CA SER A 176 4.70 -4.28 9.29
C SER A 176 5.23 -4.19 7.85
N VAL A 177 6.48 -3.74 7.72
CA VAL A 177 7.14 -3.53 6.42
C VAL A 177 7.28 -4.85 5.65
N ASP A 178 7.56 -5.95 6.35
CA ASP A 178 7.64 -7.29 5.77
C ASP A 178 6.29 -7.74 5.17
N GLN A 179 5.17 -7.45 5.84
CA GLN A 179 3.84 -7.76 5.31
C GLN A 179 3.55 -6.99 4.02
N SER A 180 3.91 -5.70 3.95
CA SER A 180 3.80 -4.93 2.71
C SER A 180 4.74 -5.43 1.61
N ALA A 181 5.97 -5.81 1.96
CA ALA A 181 6.94 -6.36 1.02
C ALA A 181 6.47 -7.70 0.43
N MET A 182 5.86 -8.55 1.26
CA MET A 182 5.28 -9.83 0.83
C MET A 182 4.17 -9.63 -0.20
N HIS A 183 3.26 -8.67 0.00
CA HIS A 183 2.20 -8.42 -0.96
C HIS A 183 2.74 -7.89 -2.31
N MET A 184 3.69 -6.94 -2.29
CA MET A 184 4.34 -6.48 -3.54
C MET A 184 5.08 -7.60 -4.26
N ARG A 185 5.78 -8.46 -3.51
CA ARG A 185 6.47 -9.64 -4.04
C ARG A 185 5.52 -10.62 -4.73
N ASN A 186 4.35 -10.87 -4.14
CA ASN A 186 3.36 -11.78 -4.70
C ASN A 186 2.85 -11.26 -6.06
N VAL A 187 2.66 -9.95 -6.22
CA VAL A 187 2.29 -9.35 -7.52
C VAL A 187 3.37 -9.57 -8.57
N ILE A 188 4.65 -9.37 -8.23
CA ILE A 188 5.77 -9.64 -9.16
C ILE A 188 5.79 -11.11 -9.60
N GLN A 189 5.54 -12.05 -8.68
CA GLN A 189 5.49 -13.48 -9.02
C GLN A 189 4.35 -13.81 -9.98
N GLN A 190 3.17 -13.22 -9.80
CA GLN A 190 2.02 -13.46 -10.65
C GLN A 190 2.22 -12.89 -12.05
N VAL A 191 2.81 -11.69 -12.14
CA VAL A 191 3.26 -11.11 -13.43
C VAL A 191 4.20 -12.08 -14.14
N TRP A 192 5.25 -12.54 -13.46
CA TRP A 192 6.21 -13.49 -14.04
C TRP A 192 5.54 -14.79 -14.48
N GLY A 193 4.63 -15.34 -13.67
CA GLY A 193 3.85 -16.52 -14.02
C GLY A 193 3.08 -16.33 -15.32
N GLY A 194 2.46 -15.17 -15.52
CA GLY A 194 1.77 -14.81 -16.76
C GLY A 194 2.71 -14.77 -17.98
N PHE A 195 3.87 -14.13 -17.86
CA PHE A 195 4.86 -14.09 -18.96
C PHE A 195 5.45 -15.46 -19.28
N ALA A 196 5.74 -16.28 -18.27
CA ALA A 196 6.22 -17.64 -18.45
C ALA A 196 5.19 -18.50 -19.21
N GLU A 197 3.91 -18.36 -18.88
CA GLU A 197 2.83 -19.09 -19.55
C GLU A 197 2.61 -18.62 -21.00
N LEU A 198 2.58 -17.31 -21.22
CA LEU A 198 2.52 -16.73 -22.58
C LEU A 198 3.68 -17.20 -23.45
N SER A 199 4.89 -17.26 -22.89
CA SER A 199 6.07 -17.78 -23.59
C SER A 199 5.89 -19.26 -23.96
N ARG A 200 5.38 -20.11 -23.06
CA ARG A 200 5.10 -21.53 -23.38
C ARG A 200 4.11 -21.68 -24.53
N GLN A 201 3.00 -20.95 -24.49
CA GLN A 201 1.95 -21.01 -25.52
C GLN A 201 2.47 -20.58 -26.90
N LYS A 202 3.42 -19.66 -26.93
CA LYS A 202 3.97 -19.08 -28.17
C LYS A 202 5.27 -19.72 -28.63
N ASN A 203 5.86 -20.61 -27.83
CA ASN A 203 7.09 -21.27 -28.19
C ASN A 203 6.88 -22.17 -29.41
N ARG A 204 7.51 -21.81 -30.53
CA ARG A 204 7.50 -22.58 -31.78
C ARG A 204 8.76 -23.44 -31.96
N ASP A 205 9.76 -23.26 -31.10
CA ASP A 205 11.01 -24.02 -31.17
C ASP A 205 10.96 -25.20 -30.21
N THR A 206 10.86 -26.41 -30.76
CA THR A 206 10.86 -27.67 -30.00
C THR A 206 12.18 -27.94 -29.27
N ARG A 207 13.26 -27.19 -29.58
CA ARG A 207 14.54 -27.25 -28.85
C ARG A 207 14.50 -26.50 -27.52
N LEU A 208 13.59 -25.54 -27.36
CA LEU A 208 13.34 -24.85 -26.10
C LEU A 208 12.29 -25.66 -25.32
N ASN A 209 12.70 -26.33 -24.24
CA ASN A 209 11.88 -27.34 -23.57
C ASN A 209 10.73 -26.71 -22.75
N PRO A 210 9.45 -26.92 -23.13
CA PRO A 210 8.30 -26.35 -22.42
C PRO A 210 8.06 -26.96 -21.03
N ASN A 211 8.68 -28.10 -20.71
CA ASN A 211 8.55 -28.77 -19.41
C ASN A 211 9.49 -28.20 -18.33
N ILE A 212 10.34 -27.23 -18.65
CA ILE A 212 11.20 -26.58 -17.67
C ILE A 212 10.36 -25.63 -16.81
N ARG A 213 10.50 -25.75 -15.49
CA ARG A 213 9.98 -24.76 -14.55
C ARG A 213 10.80 -23.47 -14.69
N LEU A 214 10.21 -22.46 -15.33
CA LEU A 214 10.80 -21.14 -15.49
C LEU A 214 10.79 -20.39 -14.14
N GLU A 215 11.90 -19.72 -13.85
CA GLU A 215 12.16 -19.07 -12.56
C GLU A 215 12.70 -17.66 -12.83
N LEU A 216 12.06 -16.65 -12.24
CA LEU A 216 12.43 -15.24 -12.43
C LEU A 216 13.89 -14.96 -12.04
N ASN A 217 14.40 -15.66 -11.03
CA ASN A 217 15.75 -15.43 -10.51
C ASN A 217 16.86 -16.03 -11.38
N LYS A 218 16.54 -16.87 -12.38
CA LYS A 218 17.51 -17.48 -13.28
C LYS A 218 17.64 -16.67 -14.56
N GLU A 219 18.82 -16.12 -14.80
CA GLU A 219 19.10 -15.28 -15.97
C GLU A 219 18.81 -15.99 -17.30
N ALA A 220 19.25 -17.24 -17.44
CA ALA A 220 18.96 -18.05 -18.64
C ALA A 220 17.45 -18.19 -18.91
N HIS A 221 16.62 -18.27 -17.86
CA HIS A 221 15.16 -18.35 -18.01
C HIS A 221 14.57 -17.00 -18.44
N ARG A 222 15.08 -15.88 -17.90
CA ARG A 222 14.65 -14.53 -18.31
C ARG A 222 14.99 -14.26 -19.78
N ILE A 223 16.22 -14.56 -20.21
CA ILE A 223 16.67 -14.40 -21.60
C ILE A 223 15.80 -15.26 -22.54
N MET A 224 15.53 -16.52 -22.17
CA MET A 224 14.69 -17.43 -22.95
C MET A 224 13.26 -16.87 -23.12
N VAL A 225 12.63 -16.42 -22.04
CA VAL A 225 11.29 -15.83 -22.09
C VAL A 225 11.28 -14.54 -22.91
N ALA A 226 12.28 -13.68 -22.73
CA ALA A 226 12.43 -12.44 -23.48
C ALA A 226 12.60 -12.70 -24.99
N GLU A 227 13.38 -13.72 -25.36
CA GLU A 227 13.61 -14.10 -26.77
C GLU A 227 12.36 -14.64 -27.44
N ILE A 228 11.58 -15.48 -26.76
CA ILE A 228 10.31 -16.03 -27.29
C ILE A 228 9.26 -14.93 -27.46
N LEU A 229 9.25 -13.93 -26.58
CA LEU A 229 8.26 -12.84 -26.58
C LEU A 229 8.72 -11.60 -27.36
N ALA A 230 9.97 -11.58 -27.83
CA ALA A 230 10.55 -10.47 -28.57
C ALA A 230 9.75 -10.16 -29.85
N ASN A 231 9.68 -8.87 -30.19
CA ASN A 231 8.99 -8.35 -31.38
C ASN A 231 7.47 -8.59 -31.42
N GLN A 232 6.87 -9.11 -30.35
CA GLN A 232 5.42 -9.15 -30.15
C GLN A 232 4.97 -8.22 -29.01
N LEU A 233 5.76 -8.10 -27.94
CA LEU A 233 5.45 -7.25 -26.78
C LEU A 233 6.47 -6.11 -26.61
N TYR A 234 7.78 -6.41 -26.75
CA TYR A 234 8.87 -5.42 -26.75
C TYR A 234 10.05 -5.89 -27.63
N PRO A 235 11.00 -5.00 -27.96
CA PRO A 235 12.35 -5.42 -28.32
C PRO A 235 12.96 -6.30 -27.21
N LYS A 236 13.68 -7.35 -27.59
CA LYS A 236 14.31 -8.31 -26.65
C LYS A 236 15.04 -7.61 -25.49
N ILE A 237 15.88 -6.61 -25.82
CA ILE A 237 16.68 -5.84 -24.86
C ILE A 237 15.81 -5.24 -23.74
N LYS A 238 14.65 -4.66 -24.10
CA LYS A 238 13.75 -4.01 -23.14
C LYS A 238 13.03 -5.03 -22.24
N LEU A 239 12.73 -6.22 -22.75
CA LEU A 239 12.20 -7.32 -21.93
C LEU A 239 13.24 -7.86 -20.95
N GLU A 240 14.50 -7.99 -21.39
CA GLU A 240 15.59 -8.42 -20.54
C GLU A 240 15.85 -7.42 -19.40
N GLU A 241 15.85 -6.11 -19.70
CA GLU A 241 15.94 -5.04 -18.70
C GLU A 241 14.79 -5.14 -17.68
N LEU A 242 13.53 -5.19 -18.15
CA LEU A 242 12.35 -5.28 -17.27
C LEU A 242 12.38 -6.53 -16.38
N PHE A 243 12.79 -7.69 -16.91
CA PHE A 243 12.86 -8.92 -16.12
C PHE A 243 14.05 -8.92 -15.16
N SER A 244 15.16 -8.27 -15.52
CA SER A 244 16.30 -8.06 -14.62
C SER A 244 15.89 -7.19 -13.43
N ASP A 245 15.24 -6.06 -13.69
CA ASP A 245 14.72 -5.14 -12.67
C ASP A 245 13.72 -5.84 -11.74
N ALA A 246 12.80 -6.62 -12.32
CA ALA A 246 11.84 -7.41 -11.56
C ALA A 246 12.54 -8.46 -10.67
N SER A 247 13.58 -9.13 -11.17
CA SER A 247 14.34 -10.11 -10.40
C SER A 247 15.10 -9.46 -9.25
N GLN A 248 15.72 -8.30 -9.49
CA GLN A 248 16.44 -7.57 -8.45
C GLN A 248 15.49 -7.04 -7.37
N LEU A 249 14.36 -6.46 -7.78
CA LEU A 249 13.33 -5.99 -6.86
C LEU A 249 12.73 -7.14 -6.05
N TYR A 250 12.43 -8.27 -6.69
CA TYR A 250 11.97 -9.48 -6.01
C TYR A 250 12.97 -9.97 -4.95
N LYS A 251 14.27 -9.96 -5.27
CA LYS A 251 15.34 -10.33 -4.34
C LYS A 251 15.42 -9.37 -3.16
N ASN A 252 15.36 -8.06 -3.42
CA ASN A 252 15.39 -7.02 -2.38
C ASN A 252 14.20 -7.13 -1.42
N LEU A 253 12.99 -7.36 -1.94
CA LEU A 253 11.77 -7.56 -1.15
C LEU A 253 11.76 -8.91 -0.41
N SER A 254 12.56 -9.88 -0.85
CA SER A 254 12.70 -11.20 -0.23
C SER A 254 13.90 -11.32 0.70
N ASP A 255 14.67 -10.24 0.91
CA ASP A 255 15.78 -10.24 1.85
C ASP A 255 15.26 -10.57 3.25
N ASN A 256 15.80 -11.63 3.84
CA ASN A 256 15.40 -12.15 5.14
C ASN A 256 15.53 -11.14 6.29
N ASN A 257 16.30 -10.05 6.08
CA ASN A 257 16.50 -8.97 7.02
C ASN A 257 15.58 -7.76 6.80
N PHE A 258 14.89 -7.67 5.66
CA PHE A 258 14.04 -6.52 5.32
C PHE A 258 12.70 -6.58 6.08
N GLY A 259 12.37 -5.53 6.84
CA GLY A 259 11.10 -5.40 7.54
C GLY A 259 11.01 -6.15 8.88
N LYS A 260 12.07 -6.84 9.32
CA LYS A 260 12.16 -7.48 10.65
C LYS A 260 12.81 -6.60 11.71
N ASN A 261 13.56 -5.58 11.32
CA ASN A 261 14.17 -4.62 12.25
C ASN A 261 13.32 -3.34 12.34
N ILE A 262 12.58 -3.22 13.44
CA ILE A 262 11.71 -2.05 13.73
C ILE A 262 12.52 -0.74 13.91
N LEU A 263 13.85 -0.83 14.07
CA LEU A 263 14.77 0.27 14.40
C LEU A 263 15.52 0.88 13.20
N GLY A 264 15.22 0.53 11.93
CA GLY A 264 15.97 0.99 10.74
C GLY A 264 15.16 1.79 9.71
N ASN A 265 15.87 2.41 8.73
CA ASN A 265 15.35 3.10 7.53
C ASN A 265 14.54 2.20 6.56
N ASP A 266 13.93 1.12 7.04
CA ASP A 266 13.22 0.14 6.23
C ASP A 266 11.96 0.73 5.58
N ILE A 267 11.31 1.73 6.19
CA ILE A 267 10.22 2.49 5.55
C ILE A 267 10.74 3.32 4.37
N GLU A 268 11.90 3.97 4.49
CA GLU A 268 12.49 4.75 3.39
C GLU A 268 12.88 3.83 2.22
N ARG A 269 13.49 2.68 2.53
CA ARG A 269 13.76 1.64 1.52
C ARG A 269 12.49 1.10 0.89
N LEU A 270 11.42 0.88 1.68
CA LEU A 270 10.12 0.46 1.17
C LEU A 270 9.52 1.49 0.20
N VAL A 271 9.68 2.79 0.47
CA VAL A 271 9.23 3.86 -0.45
C VAL A 271 9.99 3.80 -1.78
N ILE A 272 11.31 3.60 -1.73
CA ILE A 272 12.15 3.43 -2.94
C ILE A 272 11.70 2.19 -3.72
N TYR A 273 11.53 1.04 -3.04
CA TYR A 273 11.08 -0.20 -3.68
C TYR A 273 9.68 -0.10 -4.23
N HIS A 274 8.76 0.59 -3.56
CA HIS A 274 7.41 0.84 -4.06
C HIS A 274 7.43 1.67 -5.35
N SER A 275 8.29 2.68 -5.44
CA SER A 275 8.44 3.49 -6.64
C SER A 275 9.00 2.65 -7.81
N GLN A 276 10.04 1.86 -7.57
CA GLN A 276 10.59 0.90 -8.55
C GLN A 276 9.54 -0.13 -8.99
N TRP A 277 8.71 -0.60 -8.05
CA TRP A 277 7.63 -1.55 -8.30
C TRP A 277 6.56 -0.95 -9.21
N ILE A 278 6.12 0.30 -8.95
CA ILE A 278 5.18 1.01 -9.82
C ILE A 278 5.78 1.20 -11.22
N THR A 279 7.04 1.61 -11.33
CA THR A 279 7.73 1.78 -12.64
C THR A 279 7.79 0.47 -13.41
N PHE A 280 8.11 -0.64 -12.76
CA PHE A 280 8.10 -1.97 -13.39
C PHE A 280 6.70 -2.35 -13.88
N LEU A 281 5.69 -2.24 -13.02
CA LEU A 281 4.30 -2.60 -13.36
C LEU A 281 3.72 -1.72 -14.47
N ASP A 282 4.03 -0.42 -14.47
CA ASP A 282 3.68 0.51 -15.53
C ASP A 282 4.40 0.16 -16.83
N GLY A 283 5.69 -0.17 -16.72
CA GLY A 283 6.53 -0.63 -17.81
C GLY A 283 5.93 -1.82 -18.54
N ILE A 284 5.41 -2.82 -17.82
CA ILE A 284 4.83 -4.04 -18.41
C ILE A 284 3.37 -3.90 -18.87
N SER A 285 2.58 -3.03 -18.23
CA SER A 285 1.12 -2.98 -18.38
C SER A 285 0.65 -2.11 -19.56
N ARG A 286 1.54 -1.24 -20.08
CA ARG A 286 1.25 -0.33 -21.21
C ARG A 286 1.00 -1.02 -22.55
N TYR A 287 1.21 -2.33 -22.66
CA TYR A 287 1.10 -3.02 -23.94
C TYR A 287 0.31 -4.32 -23.76
N PRO A 288 -0.95 -4.38 -24.24
CA PRO A 288 -1.75 -5.59 -24.18
C PRO A 288 -1.15 -6.67 -25.10
N ALA A 289 -1.37 -7.92 -24.70
CA ALA A 289 -1.27 -9.08 -25.58
C ALA A 289 -2.39 -9.05 -26.64
#